data_AF-A0A524GCV6-F1
#
_entry.id   AF-A0A524GCV6-F1
#
_cell.length_a   1.000
_cell.length_b   1.000
_cell.length_c   1.000
_cell.angle_alpha   90.00
_cell.angle_beta   90.00
_cell.angle_gamma   90.00
#
_symmetry.space_group_name_H-M   'P 1'
#
loop_
_entity.id
_entity.type
_entity.pdbx_description
1 polymer ?
#
loop_
_entity_poly.entity_id
_entity_poly.type
_entity_poly.pdbx_seq_one_letter_code
_entity_poly.pdbx_strand_id
1 'polypeptide(L)'
;MKNNKGIASILILLIITGVLVAGGAYYFWSKNNQKQVACTMEAKLCPDGSAVGRTGPDCEFASCPENTSLPEGYTLEAYSVEKKLEAVCSKNSDCETPGEYLILSRCPFTSICLEKKCAVVCPAYISLSWDEAEAMINNCEVEKLGQRHNRLIALYLKDGRQFSSIEPILDQIVDLADSLEGKCGKIQIMTE
;
A
#
# COMPACT_ATOMS: atom_id res chain seq x y z
N MET A 1 -78.29 4.14 -4.32
CA MET A 1 -77.03 3.43 -4.03
C MET A 1 -75.97 4.48 -3.71
N LYS A 2 -75.68 4.70 -2.42
CA LYS A 2 -74.77 5.78 -1.97
C LYS A 2 -73.32 5.43 -2.29
N ASN A 3 -72.53 6.45 -2.62
CA ASN A 3 -71.26 6.39 -3.34
C ASN A 3 -70.11 5.79 -2.47
N ASN A 4 -70.05 4.46 -2.33
CA ASN A 4 -69.00 3.74 -1.57
C ASN A 4 -67.58 3.92 -2.13
N LYS A 5 -67.43 4.46 -3.35
CA LYS A 5 -66.13 4.76 -3.96
C LYS A 5 -65.35 5.81 -3.17
N GLY A 6 -66.02 6.82 -2.60
CA GLY A 6 -65.36 7.88 -1.83
C GLY A 6 -64.81 7.40 -0.48
N ILE A 7 -65.53 6.50 0.20
CA ILE A 7 -65.11 5.93 1.48
C ILE A 7 -63.89 5.02 1.28
N ALA A 8 -63.88 4.21 0.21
CA ALA A 8 -62.74 3.36 -0.12
C ALA A 8 -61.47 4.18 -0.43
N SER A 9 -61.59 5.30 -1.17
CA SER A 9 -60.45 6.19 -1.44
C SER A 9 -59.89 6.86 -0.19
N ILE A 10 -60.75 7.26 0.77
CA ILE A 10 -60.31 7.84 2.05
C ILE A 10 -59.56 6.80 2.89
N LEU A 11 -60.05 5.56 2.94
CA LEU A 11 -59.38 4.47 3.67
C LEU A 11 -57.99 4.14 3.07
N ILE A 12 -57.87 4.13 1.74
CA ILE A 12 -56.58 3.90 1.06
C ILE A 12 -55.59 5.03 1.38
N LEU A 13 -56.04 6.29 1.35
CA LEU A 13 -55.20 7.43 1.72
C LEU A 13 -54.71 7.36 3.16
N LEU A 14 -55.56 6.97 4.11
CA LEU A 14 -55.18 6.81 5.52
C LEU A 14 -54.17 5.68 5.74
N ILE A 15 -54.27 4.59 4.98
CA ILE A 15 -53.31 3.49 5.05
C ILE A 15 -51.96 3.94 4.50
N ILE A 16 -51.93 4.63 3.36
CA ILE A 16 -50.69 5.12 2.73
C ILE A 16 -49.99 6.13 3.64
N THR A 17 -50.72 7.09 4.23
CA THR A 17 -50.14 8.05 5.16
C THR A 17 -49.63 7.37 6.43
N GLY A 18 -50.36 6.39 6.96
CA GLY A 18 -49.90 5.58 8.09
C GLY A 18 -48.59 4.85 7.81
N VAL A 19 -48.46 4.23 6.63
CA VAL A 19 -47.23 3.53 6.20
C VAL A 19 -46.06 4.50 6.04
N LEU A 20 -46.29 5.68 5.44
CA LEU A 20 -45.24 6.70 5.28
C LEU A 20 -44.74 7.25 6.62
N VAL A 21 -45.65 7.50 7.57
CA VAL A 21 -45.31 7.98 8.91
C VAL A 21 -44.56 6.90 9.70
N ALA A 22 -45.02 5.65 9.65
CA ALA A 22 -44.35 4.53 10.31
C ALA A 22 -42.95 4.27 9.72
N GLY A 23 -42.83 4.30 8.39
CA GLY A 23 -41.54 4.15 7.70
C GLY A 23 -40.58 5.30 8.02
N GLY A 24 -41.07 6.54 8.05
CA GLY A 24 -40.30 7.72 8.44
C GLY A 24 -39.81 7.64 9.89
N ALA A 25 -40.68 7.25 10.83
CA ALA A 25 -40.32 7.05 12.22
C ALA A 25 -39.29 5.93 12.42
N TYR A 26 -39.44 4.81 11.70
CA TYR A 26 -38.48 3.70 11.72
C TYR A 26 -37.10 4.11 11.18
N TYR A 27 -37.07 4.81 10.04
CA TYR A 27 -35.84 5.32 9.45
C TYR A 27 -35.11 6.31 10.37
N PHE A 28 -35.87 7.23 10.98
CA PHE A 28 -35.32 8.20 11.93
C PHE A 28 -34.77 7.53 13.20
N TRP A 29 -35.49 6.54 13.74
CA TRP A 29 -35.04 5.78 14.91
C TRP A 29 -33.79 4.96 14.63
N SER A 30 -33.70 4.34 13.44
CA SER A 30 -32.52 3.59 13.01
C SER A 30 -31.26 4.45 12.90
N LYS A 31 -31.39 5.72 12.52
CA LYS A 31 -30.24 6.62 12.36
C LYS A 31 -29.65 7.08 13.70
N ASN A 32 -30.45 7.13 14.77
CA ASN A 32 -30.04 7.70 16.06
C ASN A 32 -29.34 6.71 17.01
N ASN A 33 -29.21 5.43 16.65
CA ASN A 33 -28.59 4.40 17.50
C ASN A 33 -27.07 4.27 17.34
N GLN A 34 -26.42 5.08 16.51
CA GLN A 34 -24.97 5.14 16.44
C GLN A 34 -24.43 5.98 17.61
N LYS A 35 -24.40 5.40 18.82
CA LYS A 35 -23.71 6.00 19.97
C LYS A 35 -22.23 6.13 19.60
N GLN A 36 -21.73 7.37 19.51
CA GLN A 36 -20.29 7.60 19.51
C GLN A 36 -19.74 7.23 20.89
N VAL A 37 -19.09 6.07 20.97
CA VAL A 37 -18.37 5.64 22.17
C VAL A 37 -16.96 6.21 22.10
N ALA A 38 -16.55 6.94 23.13
CA ALA A 38 -15.18 7.43 23.26
C ALA A 38 -14.33 6.38 23.98
N CYS A 39 -13.36 5.80 23.28
CA CYS A 39 -12.43 4.82 23.84
C CYS A 39 -11.18 5.49 24.41
N THR A 40 -10.49 4.80 25.32
CA THR A 40 -9.19 5.24 25.84
C THR A 40 -8.11 5.16 24.76
N MET A 41 -7.11 6.04 24.84
CA MET A 41 -6.01 6.15 23.85
C MET A 41 -4.88 5.12 24.07
N GLU A 42 -5.23 3.94 24.54
CA GLU A 42 -4.27 2.86 24.75
C GLU A 42 -3.87 2.23 23.41
N ALA A 43 -2.61 1.86 23.29
CA ALA A 43 -2.08 1.16 22.13
C ALA A 43 -1.58 -0.23 22.53
N LYS A 44 -1.93 -1.23 21.73
CA LYS A 44 -1.39 -2.59 21.81
C LYS A 44 -0.35 -2.76 20.72
N LEU A 45 0.85 -3.18 21.10
CA LEU A 45 1.89 -3.59 20.17
C LEU A 45 1.53 -4.91 19.50
N CYS A 46 1.66 -4.93 18.19
CA CYS A 46 1.46 -6.11 17.36
C CYS A 46 2.79 -6.85 17.13
N PRO A 47 2.74 -8.16 16.78
CA PRO A 47 3.96 -8.94 16.54
C PRO A 47 4.86 -8.40 15.41
N ASP A 48 4.31 -7.61 14.49
CA ASP A 48 5.03 -6.91 13.41
C ASP A 48 5.68 -5.59 13.85
N GLY A 49 5.50 -5.17 15.11
CA GLY A 49 5.98 -3.90 15.66
C GLY A 49 5.04 -2.71 15.44
N SER A 50 3.93 -2.88 14.73
CA SER A 50 2.89 -1.85 14.62
C SER A 50 2.11 -1.70 15.93
N ALA A 51 1.29 -0.65 16.04
CA ALA A 51 0.48 -0.36 17.22
C ALA A 51 -1.00 -0.15 16.84
N VAL A 52 -1.90 -0.85 17.53
CA VAL A 52 -3.35 -0.75 17.31
C VAL A 52 -4.06 -0.17 18.54
N GLY A 53 -5.04 0.69 18.30
CA GLY A 53 -5.87 1.30 19.35
C GLY A 53 -7.15 0.52 19.65
N ARG A 54 -7.91 0.99 20.64
CA ARG A 54 -9.26 0.50 20.95
C ARG A 54 -10.29 1.06 19.98
N THR A 55 -11.24 0.23 19.56
CA THR A 55 -12.31 0.59 18.61
C THR A 55 -13.60 -0.17 18.92
N GLY A 56 -14.70 0.23 18.28
CA GLY A 56 -16.01 -0.41 18.39
C GLY A 56 -16.79 -0.04 19.66
N PRO A 57 -18.03 -0.53 19.78
CA PRO A 57 -18.94 -0.19 20.89
C PRO A 57 -18.43 -0.67 22.26
N ASP A 58 -17.62 -1.73 22.28
CA ASP A 58 -17.06 -2.33 23.49
C ASP A 58 -15.60 -1.92 23.75
N CYS A 59 -15.04 -1.00 22.95
CA CYS A 59 -13.65 -0.51 23.05
C CYS A 59 -12.60 -1.62 23.14
N GLU A 60 -12.73 -2.63 22.30
CA GLU A 60 -11.75 -3.70 22.16
C GLU A 60 -10.59 -3.25 21.27
N PHE A 61 -9.41 -3.84 21.43
CA PHE A 61 -8.29 -3.57 20.52
C PHE A 61 -8.66 -4.02 19.10
N ALA A 62 -8.40 -3.16 18.11
CA ALA A 62 -8.48 -3.56 16.72
C ALA A 62 -7.56 -4.77 16.46
N SER A 63 -7.93 -5.63 15.52
CA SER A 63 -7.06 -6.71 15.06
C SER A 63 -5.73 -6.15 14.58
N CYS A 64 -4.63 -6.82 14.93
CA CYS A 64 -3.33 -6.53 14.33
C CYS A 64 -3.43 -6.74 12.81
N PRO A 65 -2.73 -5.92 12.00
CA PRO A 65 -2.61 -6.20 10.58
C PRO A 65 -2.12 -7.64 10.40
N GLU A 66 -2.73 -8.39 9.48
CA GLU A 66 -2.19 -9.69 9.10
C GLU A 66 -0.79 -9.45 8.54
N ASN A 67 0.22 -10.05 9.17
CA ASN A 67 1.62 -9.95 8.78
C ASN A 67 1.77 -10.36 7.31
N THR A 68 1.71 -9.39 6.40
CA THR A 68 2.33 -9.54 5.09
C THR A 68 3.80 -9.29 5.34
N SER A 69 4.52 -10.34 5.77
CA SER A 69 5.97 -10.28 5.89
C SER A 69 6.54 -10.14 4.49
N LEU A 70 6.66 -8.89 4.04
CA LEU A 70 7.55 -8.55 2.96
C LEU A 70 8.99 -8.85 3.46
N PRO A 71 9.94 -9.18 2.56
CA PRO A 71 11.32 -9.40 2.97
C PRO A 71 11.84 -8.19 3.77
N GLU A 72 12.86 -8.39 4.61
CA GLU A 72 13.54 -7.26 5.28
C GLU A 72 13.92 -6.19 4.24
N GLY A 73 13.46 -4.95 4.43
CA GLY A 73 13.70 -3.81 3.52
C GLY A 73 12.55 -3.41 2.59
N TYR A 74 11.34 -3.94 2.77
CA TYR A 74 10.22 -3.72 1.85
C TYR A 74 9.00 -3.14 2.60
N THR A 75 8.59 -1.90 2.30
CA THR A 75 7.36 -1.29 2.78
C THR A 75 6.33 -1.17 1.64
N LEU A 76 5.03 -1.28 1.95
CA LEU A 76 3.93 -1.15 0.97
C LEU A 76 3.83 0.24 0.32
N GLU A 77 4.58 1.23 0.84
CA GLU A 77 4.71 2.57 0.26
C GLU A 77 5.67 2.60 -0.94
N ALA A 78 6.48 1.55 -1.14
CA ALA A 78 7.53 1.48 -2.15
C ALA A 78 7.13 0.72 -3.41
N TYR A 79 5.85 0.36 -3.62
CA TYR A 79 5.42 -0.44 -4.77
C TYR A 79 4.05 0.00 -5.31
N SER A 80 3.93 0.15 -6.63
CA SER A 80 2.64 0.21 -7.33
C SER A 80 2.20 -1.20 -7.73
N VAL A 81 0.93 -1.52 -7.49
CA VAL A 81 0.33 -2.77 -7.96
C VAL A 81 -0.10 -2.60 -9.42
N GLU A 82 0.51 -3.36 -10.32
CA GLU A 82 0.25 -3.29 -11.76
C GLU A 82 -0.85 -4.29 -12.17
N LYS A 83 -0.85 -5.48 -11.56
CA LYS A 83 -1.82 -6.54 -11.86
C LYS A 83 -1.94 -7.52 -10.70
N LYS A 84 -3.16 -7.78 -10.24
CA LYS A 84 -3.45 -8.94 -9.37
C LYS A 84 -3.62 -10.18 -10.24
N LEU A 85 -3.03 -11.30 -9.84
CA LEU A 85 -3.12 -12.61 -10.48
C LEU A 85 -4.11 -13.49 -9.70
N GLU A 86 -4.68 -14.50 -10.36
CA GLU A 86 -5.55 -15.47 -9.68
C GLU A 86 -4.78 -16.55 -8.90
N ALA A 87 -3.46 -16.65 -9.12
CA ALA A 87 -2.61 -17.58 -8.40
C ALA A 87 -2.64 -17.29 -6.89
N VAL A 88 -2.94 -18.32 -6.10
CA VAL A 88 -2.95 -18.26 -4.64
C VAL A 88 -1.55 -18.48 -4.11
N CYS A 89 -1.15 -17.70 -3.11
CA CYS A 89 0.19 -17.75 -2.53
C CYS A 89 0.16 -17.67 -0.99
N SER A 90 1.23 -18.17 -0.36
CA SER A 90 1.50 -17.97 1.07
C SER A 90 2.72 -17.07 1.30
N LYS A 91 3.65 -17.02 0.34
CA LYS A 91 4.89 -16.22 0.39
C LYS A 91 5.29 -15.75 -1.02
N ASN A 92 6.16 -14.76 -1.11
CA ASN A 92 6.58 -14.16 -2.40
C ASN A 92 7.20 -15.18 -3.36
N SER A 93 7.94 -16.17 -2.86
CA SER A 93 8.56 -17.20 -3.72
C SER A 93 7.56 -18.17 -4.35
N ASP A 94 6.28 -18.13 -3.95
CA ASP A 94 5.22 -18.87 -4.63
C ASP A 94 4.74 -18.15 -5.91
N CYS A 95 5.19 -16.91 -6.12
CA CYS A 95 4.73 -16.06 -7.21
C CYS A 95 5.76 -15.95 -8.33
N GLU A 96 5.42 -16.46 -9.50
CA GLU A 96 6.20 -16.26 -10.73
C GLU A 96 5.75 -14.97 -11.44
N THR A 97 6.73 -14.16 -11.86
CA THR A 97 6.45 -12.97 -12.67
C THR A 97 6.08 -13.36 -14.10
N PRO A 98 4.90 -12.96 -14.61
CA PRO A 98 4.54 -13.27 -15.99
C PRO A 98 5.56 -12.69 -16.96
N GLY A 99 5.98 -13.51 -17.95
CA GLY A 99 7.04 -13.15 -18.88
C GLY A 99 6.80 -11.84 -19.65
N GLU A 100 5.53 -11.47 -19.87
CA GLU A 100 5.15 -10.21 -20.51
C GLU A 100 5.63 -8.96 -19.75
N TYR A 101 5.85 -9.07 -18.43
CA TYR A 101 6.39 -7.99 -17.61
C TYR A 101 7.91 -7.99 -17.55
N LEU A 102 8.56 -9.15 -17.70
CA LEU A 102 10.02 -9.28 -17.68
C LEU A 102 10.69 -8.64 -18.90
N ILE A 103 9.94 -8.40 -19.98
CA ILE A 103 10.42 -7.76 -21.20
C ILE A 103 10.15 -6.24 -21.23
N LEU A 104 9.51 -5.69 -20.20
CA LEU A 104 9.16 -4.28 -20.15
C LEU A 104 10.24 -3.47 -19.43
N SER A 105 10.93 -2.59 -20.16
CA SER A 105 11.98 -1.74 -19.59
C SER A 105 11.49 -0.59 -18.71
N ARG A 106 10.17 -0.44 -18.52
CA ARG A 106 9.62 0.69 -17.74
C ARG A 106 9.75 0.50 -16.23
N CYS A 107 9.92 -0.73 -15.77
CA CYS A 107 10.06 -1.04 -14.37
C CYS A 107 10.70 -2.43 -14.19
N PRO A 108 11.50 -2.65 -13.14
CA PRO A 108 11.92 -4.00 -12.77
C PRO A 108 10.76 -4.72 -12.07
N PHE A 109 9.79 -5.16 -12.87
CA PHE A 109 8.60 -5.84 -12.37
C PHE A 109 8.98 -7.11 -11.62
N THR A 110 8.30 -7.33 -10.51
CA THR A 110 8.39 -8.57 -9.75
C THR A 110 7.00 -8.99 -9.26
N SER A 111 6.85 -10.24 -8.84
CA SER A 111 5.59 -10.72 -8.26
C SER A 111 5.76 -11.00 -6.79
N ILE A 112 4.83 -10.47 -5.99
CA ILE A 112 4.80 -10.66 -4.54
C ILE A 112 3.46 -11.26 -4.12
N CYS A 113 3.44 -11.89 -2.96
CA CYS A 113 2.20 -12.38 -2.38
C CYS A 113 1.50 -11.27 -1.61
N LEU A 114 0.33 -10.86 -2.09
CA LEU A 114 -0.47 -9.80 -1.52
C LEU A 114 -1.89 -10.32 -1.25
N GLU A 115 -2.33 -10.31 0.01
CA GLU A 115 -3.68 -10.77 0.38
C GLU A 115 -4.00 -12.21 -0.10
N LYS A 116 -3.02 -13.12 0.00
CA LYS A 116 -3.11 -14.53 -0.47
C LYS A 116 -3.23 -14.71 -1.98
N LYS A 117 -3.06 -13.64 -2.77
CA LYS A 117 -2.97 -13.69 -4.23
C LYS A 117 -1.66 -13.10 -4.72
N CYS A 118 -1.11 -13.66 -5.79
CA CYS A 118 0.07 -13.07 -6.40
C CYS A 118 -0.29 -11.73 -7.05
N ALA A 119 0.58 -10.74 -6.95
CA ALA A 119 0.44 -9.45 -7.59
C ALA A 119 1.74 -9.06 -8.27
N VAL A 120 1.67 -8.67 -9.54
CA VAL A 120 2.76 -8.00 -10.24
C VAL A 120 2.83 -6.58 -9.70
N VAL A 121 4.00 -6.25 -9.17
CA VAL A 121 4.30 -4.94 -8.62
C VAL A 121 5.46 -4.31 -9.34
N CYS A 122 5.41 -2.99 -9.43
CA CYS A 122 6.51 -2.16 -9.86
C CYS A 122 7.03 -1.40 -8.64
N PRO A 123 8.32 -1.51 -8.27
CA PRO A 123 8.86 -0.68 -7.21
C PRO A 123 8.66 0.81 -7.54
N ALA A 124 7.88 1.49 -6.70
CA ALA A 124 7.88 2.93 -6.58
C ALA A 124 9.15 3.32 -5.83
N TYR A 125 10.25 3.46 -6.58
CA TYR A 125 11.43 4.06 -6.01
C TYR A 125 11.07 5.46 -5.54
N ILE A 126 11.37 5.77 -4.28
CA ILE A 126 11.38 7.16 -3.83
C ILE A 126 12.44 7.86 -4.68
N SER A 127 12.00 8.73 -5.58
CA SER A 127 12.89 9.45 -6.47
C SER A 127 13.60 10.55 -5.69
N LEU A 128 14.91 10.41 -5.54
CA LEU A 128 15.80 11.43 -5.01
C LEU A 128 16.30 12.32 -6.15
N SER A 129 16.65 13.56 -5.82
CA SER A 129 17.55 14.35 -6.66
C SER A 129 18.92 13.69 -6.75
N TRP A 130 19.72 14.08 -7.75
CA TRP A 130 21.11 13.61 -7.86
C TRP A 130 21.92 13.98 -6.60
N ASP A 131 21.78 15.20 -6.10
CA ASP A 131 22.54 15.70 -4.95
C ASP A 131 22.25 14.89 -3.67
N GLU A 132 21.00 14.48 -3.46
CA GLU A 132 20.61 13.63 -2.33
C GLU A 132 21.20 12.22 -2.47
N ALA A 133 21.16 11.65 -3.67
CA ALA A 133 21.75 10.34 -3.95
C ALA A 133 23.28 10.37 -3.79
N GLU A 134 23.93 11.39 -4.33
CA GLU A 134 25.37 11.62 -4.21
C GLU A 134 25.78 11.80 -2.74
N ALA A 135 24.99 12.49 -1.93
CA ALA A 135 25.23 12.62 -0.50
C ALA A 135 25.20 11.26 0.22
N MET A 136 24.19 10.42 -0.05
CA MET A 136 24.11 9.06 0.53
C MET A 136 25.30 8.18 0.13
N ILE A 137 25.74 8.27 -1.13
CA ILE A 137 26.90 7.52 -1.63
C ILE A 137 28.18 8.02 -0.96
N ASN A 138 28.38 9.34 -0.90
CA ASN A 138 29.53 9.96 -0.23
C ASN A 138 29.58 9.68 1.27
N ASN A 139 28.44 9.48 1.91
CA ASN A 139 28.34 9.12 3.33
C ASN A 139 28.50 7.60 3.58
N CYS A 140 28.77 6.83 2.52
CA CYS A 140 28.92 5.38 2.59
C CYS A 140 27.68 4.64 3.12
N GLU A 141 26.49 5.20 2.91
CA GLU A 141 25.21 4.59 3.31
C GLU A 141 24.76 3.48 2.34
N VAL A 142 25.26 3.53 1.11
CA VAL A 142 24.93 2.60 0.03
C VAL A 142 25.72 1.29 0.16
N GLU A 143 25.01 0.16 0.05
CA GLU A 143 25.59 -1.18 -0.04
C GLU A 143 25.76 -1.61 -1.51
N LYS A 144 24.73 -1.41 -2.33
CA LYS A 144 24.70 -1.80 -3.74
C LYS A 144 24.12 -0.70 -4.60
N LEU A 145 24.58 -0.62 -5.85
CA LEU A 145 24.09 0.29 -6.88
C LEU A 145 23.55 -0.53 -8.04
N GLY A 146 22.40 -0.14 -8.57
CA GLY A 146 21.85 -0.66 -9.81
C GLY A 146 21.93 0.41 -10.90
N GLN A 147 22.59 0.11 -12.01
CA GLN A 147 22.62 0.98 -13.19
C GLN A 147 21.68 0.41 -14.26
N ARG A 148 20.78 1.24 -14.78
CA ARG A 148 19.81 0.88 -15.83
C ARG A 148 20.10 1.64 -17.13
N HIS A 149 19.54 1.16 -18.23
CA HIS A 149 19.49 1.94 -19.46
C HIS A 149 18.73 3.26 -19.22
N ASN A 150 19.24 4.38 -19.76
CA ASN A 150 18.65 5.73 -19.66
C ASN A 150 18.97 6.56 -18.39
N ARG A 151 20.19 6.45 -17.83
CA ARG A 151 20.71 7.23 -16.66
C ARG A 151 19.99 6.97 -15.34
N LEU A 152 19.05 6.03 -15.30
CA LEU A 152 18.35 5.69 -14.06
C LEU A 152 19.26 4.81 -13.20
N ILE A 153 19.43 5.20 -11.94
CA ILE A 153 20.14 4.43 -10.94
C ILE A 153 19.24 4.05 -9.77
N ALA A 154 19.50 2.89 -9.19
CA ALA A 154 18.90 2.41 -7.96
C ALA A 154 19.97 2.37 -6.86
N LEU A 155 19.64 2.90 -5.69
CA LEU A 155 20.48 2.87 -4.50
C LEU A 155 19.89 1.87 -3.51
N TYR A 156 20.69 0.88 -3.12
CA TYR A 156 20.33 -0.08 -2.07
C TYR A 156 21.18 0.25 -0.84
N LEU A 157 20.56 0.79 0.21
CA LEU A 157 21.24 1.20 1.43
C LEU A 157 21.49 0.02 2.37
N LYS A 158 22.50 0.16 3.23
CA LYS A 158 22.88 -0.83 4.27
C LYS A 158 21.78 -1.06 5.32
N ASP A 159 20.86 -0.13 5.46
CA ASP A 159 19.70 -0.22 6.37
C ASP A 159 18.47 -0.87 5.72
N GLY A 160 18.58 -1.32 4.47
CA GLY A 160 17.52 -1.97 3.71
C GLY A 160 16.63 -1.02 2.91
N ARG A 161 16.78 0.31 3.03
CA ARG A 161 16.02 1.26 2.20
C ARG A 161 16.49 1.24 0.75
N GLN A 162 15.56 1.57 -0.16
CA GLN A 162 15.82 1.64 -1.60
C GLN A 162 15.32 2.96 -2.16
N PHE A 163 16.17 3.60 -2.96
CA PHE A 163 15.88 4.87 -3.63
C PHE A 163 16.24 4.77 -5.11
N SER A 164 15.74 5.71 -5.92
CA SER A 164 16.24 5.92 -7.28
C SER A 164 16.65 7.35 -7.49
N SER A 165 17.53 7.56 -8.47
CA SER A 165 17.89 8.88 -8.95
C SER A 165 18.23 8.80 -10.43
N ILE A 166 18.44 9.96 -11.06
CA ILE A 166 18.85 10.06 -12.45
C ILE A 166 20.25 10.67 -12.46
N GLU A 167 21.20 9.97 -13.09
CA GLU A 167 22.54 10.49 -13.31
C GLU A 167 22.47 11.73 -14.20
N PRO A 168 23.19 12.81 -13.87
CA PRO A 168 23.35 13.96 -14.77
C PRO A 168 23.98 13.53 -16.10
N ILE A 169 25.02 12.69 -16.01
CA ILE A 169 25.83 12.19 -17.13
C ILE A 169 25.84 10.65 -17.07
N LEU A 170 25.80 9.99 -18.22
CA LEU A 170 25.93 8.53 -18.29
C LEU A 170 27.22 8.07 -17.61
N ASP A 171 27.13 7.00 -16.82
CA ASP A 171 28.22 6.33 -16.12
C ASP A 171 28.88 7.14 -14.99
N GLN A 172 28.36 8.32 -14.65
CA GLN A 172 28.87 9.15 -13.55
C GLN A 172 28.82 8.42 -12.19
N ILE A 173 27.85 7.53 -11.99
CA ILE A 173 27.71 6.73 -10.78
C ILE A 173 28.86 5.74 -10.59
N VAL A 174 29.39 5.22 -11.69
CA VAL A 174 30.49 4.24 -11.67
C VAL A 174 31.76 4.95 -11.26
N ASP A 175 32.05 6.10 -11.89
CA ASP A 175 33.20 6.94 -11.54
C ASP A 175 33.15 7.38 -10.07
N LEU A 176 31.97 7.78 -9.59
CA LEU A 176 31.76 8.16 -8.19
C LEU A 176 32.04 6.98 -7.24
N ALA A 177 31.46 5.81 -7.52
CA ALA A 177 31.63 4.63 -6.69
C ALA A 177 33.10 4.15 -6.64
N ASP A 178 33.78 4.14 -7.78
CA ASP A 178 35.19 3.76 -7.87
C ASP A 178 36.10 4.76 -7.12
N SER A 179 35.81 6.07 -7.25
CA SER A 179 36.56 7.09 -6.51
C SER A 179 36.44 6.97 -4.99
N LEU A 180 35.37 6.32 -4.51
CA LEU A 180 35.08 6.13 -3.09
C LEU A 180 35.54 4.79 -2.54
N GLU A 181 36.12 3.89 -3.36
CA GLU A 181 36.55 2.56 -2.90
C GLU A 181 37.50 2.63 -1.69
N GLY A 182 38.43 3.59 -1.70
CA GLY A 182 39.36 3.81 -0.58
C GLY A 182 38.70 4.35 0.70
N LYS A 183 37.52 4.99 0.60
CA LYS A 183 36.79 5.60 1.72
C LYS A 183 35.67 4.70 2.24
N CYS A 184 34.85 4.16 1.35
CA CYS A 184 33.63 3.41 1.67
C CYS A 184 33.78 1.89 1.52
N GLY A 185 34.91 1.44 0.97
CA GLY A 185 35.06 0.06 0.47
C GLY A 185 34.40 -0.11 -0.90
N LYS A 186 34.60 -1.28 -1.50
CA LYS A 186 34.04 -1.59 -2.83
C LYS A 186 32.51 -1.66 -2.78
N ILE A 187 31.85 -0.76 -3.50
CA ILE A 187 30.40 -0.77 -3.68
C ILE A 187 30.07 -1.74 -4.82
N GLN A 188 29.13 -2.65 -4.60
CA GLN A 188 28.71 -3.59 -5.65
C GLN A 188 27.81 -2.86 -6.66
N ILE A 189 28.24 -2.81 -7.92
CA ILE A 189 27.45 -2.25 -9.02
C ILE A 189 26.84 -3.39 -9.84
N MET A 190 25.54 -3.33 -10.07
CA MET A 190 24.77 -4.25 -10.89
C MET A 190 24.29 -3.49 -12.13
N THR A 191 24.67 -3.97 -13.32
CA THR A 191 24.18 -3.44 -14.60
C THR A 191 23.01 -4.31 -15.08
N GLU A 192 21.92 -3.69 -15.53
CA GLU A 192 20.90 -4.38 -16.34
C GLU A 192 21.36 -4.57 -17.79
#